data_AF-A0A4R5G9Y1-F1
#
_entry.id   AF-A0A4R5G9Y1-F1
#
_cell.length_a   1.000
_cell.length_b   1.000
_cell.length_c   1.000
_cell.angle_alpha   90.00
_cell.angle_beta   90.00
_cell.angle_gamma   90.00
#
_symmetry.space_group_name_H-M   'P 1'
#
loop_
_entity.id
_entity.type
_entity.pdbx_description
1 polymer ?
#
loop_
_entity_poly.entity_id
_entity_poly.type
_entity_poly.pdbx_seq_one_letter_code
_entity_poly.pdbx_strand_id
1 'polypeptide(L)'
;MSQEMLNVLALPLLFSVLGGSYAYLRFPDRRPNVLLTLILFQLVGGYGYSTQPSSALFSLLALHGLVVLTLLLHGLQSSQLELLPERTKRD
;
A
#
# COMPACT_ATOMS: atom_id res chain seq x y z
N MET A 1 -25.98 -12.26 -7.94
CA MET A 1 -25.51 -11.07 -7.20
C MET A 1 -24.10 -11.32 -6.64
N SER A 2 -23.13 -11.65 -7.48
CA SER A 2 -21.78 -12.11 -7.06
C SER A 2 -20.64 -11.10 -7.33
N GLN A 3 -20.97 -9.90 -7.80
CA GLN A 3 -19.98 -8.88 -8.20
C GLN A 3 -20.20 -7.52 -7.53
N GLU A 4 -21.14 -7.38 -6.62
CA GLU A 4 -21.42 -6.10 -5.95
C GLU A 4 -20.21 -5.62 -5.17
N MET A 5 -19.59 -6.50 -4.39
CA MET A 5 -18.40 -6.18 -3.61
C MET A 5 -17.20 -5.80 -4.50
N LEU A 6 -17.08 -6.45 -5.68
CA LEU A 6 -16.08 -6.08 -6.69
C LEU A 6 -16.33 -4.66 -7.19
N ASN A 7 -17.56 -4.32 -7.56
CA ASN A 7 -17.87 -3.00 -8.11
C ASN A 7 -17.67 -1.88 -7.07
N VAL A 8 -17.99 -2.17 -5.80
CA VAL A 8 -17.79 -1.24 -4.68
C VAL A 8 -16.31 -1.03 -4.37
N LEU A 9 -15.49 -2.09 -4.39
CA LEU A 9 -14.09 -2.03 -3.95
C LEU A 9 -13.08 -1.85 -5.08
N ALA A 10 -13.43 -2.15 -6.34
CA ALA A 10 -12.51 -2.04 -7.46
C ALA A 10 -11.98 -0.62 -7.62
N LEU A 11 -12.87 0.37 -7.63
CA LEU A 11 -12.46 1.76 -7.82
C LEU A 11 -11.64 2.31 -6.63
N PRO A 12 -12.05 2.13 -5.36
CA PRO A 12 -11.22 2.51 -4.22
C PRO A 12 -9.85 1.82 -4.19
N LEU A 13 -9.78 0.52 -4.51
CA LEU A 13 -8.52 -0.22 -4.49
C LEU A 13 -7.60 0.21 -5.65
N LEU A 14 -8.14 0.40 -6.86
CA LEU A 14 -7.36 0.92 -7.99
C LEU A 14 -6.85 2.34 -7.72
N PHE A 15 -7.70 3.20 -7.14
CA PHE A 15 -7.31 4.53 -6.70
C PHE A 15 -6.24 4.47 -5.61
N SER A 16 -6.35 3.55 -4.66
CA SER A 16 -5.35 3.32 -3.62
C SER A 16 -4.00 2.91 -4.22
N VAL A 17 -3.97 1.99 -5.20
CA VAL A 17 -2.73 1.61 -5.89
C VAL A 17 -2.08 2.83 -6.54
N LEU A 18 -2.82 3.56 -7.37
CA LEU A 18 -2.26 4.66 -8.17
C LEU A 18 -1.93 5.88 -7.30
N GLY A 19 -2.90 6.33 -6.52
CA GLY A 19 -2.79 7.50 -5.64
C GLY A 19 -1.82 7.27 -4.49
N GLY A 20 -1.83 6.08 -3.89
CA GLY A 20 -0.89 5.70 -2.82
C GLY A 20 0.54 5.59 -3.34
N SER A 21 0.76 4.94 -4.49
CA SER A 21 2.11 4.87 -5.09
C SER A 21 2.63 6.26 -5.48
N TYR A 22 1.79 7.10 -6.08
CA TYR A 22 2.16 8.47 -6.41
C TYR A 22 2.47 9.30 -5.17
N ALA A 23 1.61 9.27 -4.16
CA ALA A 23 1.80 10.02 -2.92
C ALA A 23 3.07 9.58 -2.18
N TYR A 24 3.37 8.28 -2.19
CA TYR A 24 4.57 7.71 -1.59
C TYR A 24 5.86 8.20 -2.27
N LEU A 25 5.87 8.24 -3.60
CA LEU A 25 7.03 8.69 -4.39
C LEU A 25 7.19 10.22 -4.33
N ARG A 26 6.08 10.97 -4.32
CA ARG A 26 6.10 12.43 -4.39
C ARG A 26 6.35 13.10 -3.04
N PHE A 27 5.87 12.52 -1.94
CA PHE A 27 5.92 13.13 -0.61
C PHE A 27 6.68 12.24 0.39
N PRO A 28 8.03 12.33 0.42
CA PRO A 28 8.84 11.51 1.30
C PRO A 28 8.48 11.67 2.78
N ASP A 29 8.13 12.89 3.21
CA ASP A 29 7.73 13.19 4.60
C ASP A 29 6.44 12.48 5.03
N ARG A 30 5.60 12.06 4.07
CA ARG A 30 4.29 11.44 4.32
C ARG A 30 4.29 9.92 4.09
N ARG A 31 5.43 9.32 3.72
CA ARG A 31 5.59 7.88 3.48
C ARG A 31 4.92 6.99 4.53
N PRO A 32 5.13 7.16 5.86
CA PRO A 32 4.51 6.29 6.85
C PRO A 32 2.98 6.38 6.86
N ASN A 33 2.41 7.58 6.71
CA ASN A 33 0.97 7.77 6.64
C ASN A 33 0.38 7.14 5.36
N VAL A 34 1.06 7.28 4.22
CA VAL A 34 0.65 6.67 2.96
C VAL A 34 0.69 5.14 3.03
N LEU A 35 1.76 4.57 3.60
CA LEU A 35 1.86 3.12 3.83
C LEU A 35 0.74 2.62 4.74
N LEU A 36 0.42 3.34 5.82
CA LEU A 36 -0.69 2.98 6.70
C LEU A 36 -2.02 2.99 5.94
N THR A 37 -2.30 4.03 5.15
CA THR A 37 -3.51 4.09 4.33
C THR A 37 -3.60 2.89 3.37
N LEU A 38 -2.51 2.55 2.68
CA LEU A 38 -2.46 1.39 1.80
C LEU A 38 -2.75 0.08 2.55
N ILE A 39 -2.17 -0.12 3.74
CA ILE A 39 -2.44 -1.30 4.57
C ILE A 39 -3.93 -1.37 4.98
N LEU A 40 -4.54 -0.24 5.34
CA LEU A 40 -5.97 -0.17 5.67
C LEU A 40 -6.85 -0.55 4.47
N PHE A 41 -6.51 -0.09 3.26
CA PHE A 41 -7.21 -0.51 2.04
C PHE A 41 -7.08 -2.02 1.79
N GLN A 42 -5.92 -2.61 2.06
CA GLN A 42 -5.73 -4.06 1.98
C GLN A 42 -6.64 -4.82 2.97
N LEU A 43 -6.78 -4.32 4.21
CA LEU A 43 -7.65 -4.92 5.23
C LEU A 43 -9.12 -4.85 4.84
N VAL A 44 -9.59 -3.68 4.40
CA VAL A 44 -10.97 -3.50 3.91
C VAL A 44 -11.24 -4.39 2.71
N GLY A 45 -10.28 -4.46 1.78
CA GLY A 45 -10.32 -5.37 0.64
C GLY A 45 -10.41 -6.84 1.06
N GLY A 46 -9.65 -7.24 2.09
CA GLY A 46 -9.64 -8.60 2.62
C GLY A 46 -10.96 -8.99 3.27
N TYR A 47 -11.57 -8.04 4.00
CA TYR A 47 -12.92 -8.21 4.53
C TYR A 47 -13.96 -8.35 3.42
N GLY A 48 -13.87 -7.52 2.37
CA GLY A 48 -14.71 -7.64 1.17
C GLY A 48 -14.58 -8.99 0.49
N TYR A 49 -13.35 -9.51 0.37
CA TYR A 49 -13.10 -10.84 -0.19
C TYR A 49 -13.65 -11.97 0.68
N SER A 50 -13.55 -11.86 2.01
CA SER A 50 -14.11 -12.84 2.95
C SER A 50 -15.64 -12.94 2.85
N THR A 51 -16.32 -11.80 2.63
CA THR A 51 -17.78 -11.75 2.53
C THR A 51 -18.32 -12.17 1.17
N GLN A 52 -17.66 -11.76 0.08
CA GLN A 52 -18.00 -12.17 -1.29
C GLN A 52 -16.73 -12.54 -2.06
N PRO A 53 -16.29 -13.81 -1.95
CA PRO A 53 -15.08 -14.25 -2.63
C PRO A 53 -15.30 -14.24 -4.14
N SER A 54 -14.35 -13.61 -4.85
CA SER A 54 -14.36 -13.52 -6.30
C SER A 54 -12.93 -13.56 -6.83
N SER A 55 -12.69 -14.29 -7.92
CA SER A 55 -11.36 -14.40 -8.55
C SER A 55 -10.81 -13.05 -9.01
N ALA A 56 -11.69 -12.15 -9.46
CA ALA A 56 -11.33 -10.79 -9.85
C ALA A 56 -10.89 -9.96 -8.63
N LEU A 57 -11.65 -10.02 -7.52
CA LEU A 57 -11.28 -9.36 -6.27
C LEU A 57 -9.97 -9.89 -5.71
N PHE A 58 -9.77 -11.21 -5.74
CA PHE A 58 -8.52 -11.84 -5.33
C PHE A 58 -7.33 -11.32 -6.13
N SER A 59 -7.44 -11.29 -7.46
CA SER A 59 -6.37 -10.82 -8.35
C SER A 59 -6.01 -9.36 -8.06
N LEU A 60 -7.03 -8.53 -7.82
CA LEU A 60 -6.86 -7.12 -7.49
C LEU A 60 -6.23 -6.93 -6.10
N LEU A 61 -6.65 -7.71 -5.11
CA LEU A 61 -6.05 -7.72 -3.77
C LEU A 61 -4.61 -8.22 -3.77
N ALA A 62 -4.31 -9.22 -4.60
CA ALA A 62 -2.96 -9.77 -4.74
C ALA A 62 -2.03 -8.73 -5.37
N LEU A 63 -2.49 -8.06 -6.43
CA LEU A 63 -1.77 -6.94 -7.05
C LEU A 63 -1.55 -5.80 -6.05
N HIS A 64 -2.60 -5.37 -5.35
CA HIS A 64 -2.51 -4.32 -4.34
C HIS A 64 -1.53 -4.72 -3.22
N GLY A 65 -1.63 -5.95 -2.71
CA GLY A 65 -0.72 -6.47 -1.68
C GLY A 65 0.75 -6.49 -2.12
N LEU A 66 1.03 -6.83 -3.38
CA LEU A 66 2.38 -6.81 -3.94
C LEU A 66 2.97 -5.40 -4.00
N VAL A 67 2.13 -4.42 -4.38
CA VAL A 67 2.51 -2.99 -4.35
C VAL A 67 2.80 -2.55 -2.91
N VAL A 68 1.90 -2.84 -1.96
CA VAL A 68 2.10 -2.49 -0.55
C VAL A 68 3.41 -3.08 -0.03
N LEU A 69 3.66 -4.37 -0.25
CA LEU A 69 4.88 -5.04 0.19
C LEU A 69 6.14 -4.37 -0.39
N THR A 70 6.13 -4.06 -1.69
CA THR A 70 7.25 -3.40 -2.36
C THR A 70 7.55 -2.03 -1.75
N LEU A 71 6.51 -1.22 -1.51
CA LEU A 71 6.66 0.11 -0.89
C LEU A 71 7.10 0.02 0.57
N LEU A 72 6.66 -1.02 1.30
CA LEU A 72 7.04 -1.26 2.68
C LEU A 72 8.51 -1.66 2.79
N LEU A 73 8.98 -2.55 1.92
CA LEU A 73 10.39 -2.93 1.81
C LEU A 73 11.27 -1.74 1.42
N HIS A 74 10.84 -0.96 0.43
CA HIS A 74 11.55 0.27 0.02
C HIS A 74 11.58 1.31 1.14
N GLY A 75 10.49 1.45 1.90
CA GLY A 75 10.40 2.36 3.03
C GLY A 75 11.34 1.96 4.15
N LEU A 76 11.39 0.66 4.46
CA LEU A 76 12.29 0.12 5.47
C LEU A 76 13.77 0.33 5.10
N GLN A 77 14.13 0.10 3.82
CA GLN A 77 15.48 0.36 3.32
C GLN A 77 15.84 1.86 3.39
N SER A 78 14.90 2.73 3.02
CA SER A 78 15.11 4.19 3.04
C SER A 78 15.26 4.73 4.46
N SER A 79 14.43 4.28 5.40
CA SER A 79 14.52 4.71 6.80
C SER A 79 15.79 4.21 7.50
N GLN A 80 16.30 3.02 7.15
CA GLN A 80 17.59 2.55 7.70
C GLN A 80 18.79 3.38 7.23
N LEU A 81 18.74 3.93 6.01
CA LEU A 81 19.77 4.83 5.49
C LEU A 81 19.76 6.20 6.20
N GLU A 82 18.59 6.68 6.62
CA GLU A 82 18.45 7.96 7.32
C GLU A 82 18.83 7.89 8.81
N LEU A 83 18.73 6.69 9.40
CA LEU A 83 19.13 6.41 10.79
C LEU A 83 20.60 6.02 10.93
N LEU A 84 21.34 5.84 9.83
CA LEU A 84 22.78 5.69 9.87
C LEU A 84 23.35 7.02 10.39
N PRO A 85 23.91 7.05 11.63
CA PRO A 85 24.39 8.28 12.20
C PRO A 85 25.46 8.82 11.24
N GLU A 86 25.39 10.11 10.93
CA GLU A 86 26.54 10.86 10.43
C GLU A 86 27.72 10.46 11.31
N ARG A 87 28.58 9.59 10.80
CA ARG A 87 29.85 9.25 11.42
C ARG A 87 30.67 10.52 11.37
N THR A 88 30.50 11.36 12.40
CA THR A 88 31.47 12.27 12.96
C THR A 88 32.41 12.85 11.91
N LYS A 89 31.98 13.92 11.21
CA LYS A 89 32.95 14.87 10.69
C LYS A 89 33.45 15.69 11.88
N ARG A 90 34.42 15.08 12.59
CA ARG A 90 35.24 15.75 13.61
C ARG A 90 36.53 16.12 12.90
N ASP A 91 36.58 17.34 12.36
CA ASP A 91 37.81 18.06 12.08
C ASP A 91 37.93 19.19 13.11
#